data_AF-A0A9P6XZW3-F1
#
_entry.id   AF-A0A9P6XZW3-F1
#
_cell.length_a   1.000
_cell.length_b   1.000
_cell.length_c   1.000
_cell.angle_alpha   90.00
_cell.angle_beta   90.00
_cell.angle_gamma   90.00
#
_symmetry.space_group_name_H-M   'P 1'
#
loop_
_entity.id
_entity.type
_entity.pdbx_description
1 polymer ?
#
loop_
_entity_poly.entity_id
_entity_poly.type
_entity_poly.pdbx_seq_one_letter_code
_entity_poly.pdbx_strand_id
1 'polypeptide(L)'
;MRLAEAPVLLLRTNKPDGFDCPGCAWPDKAHTSTFQFCENGAKAVTWEATKKRVTPEFFAAHTVTELQTWSDHDLENAGRLTHPLIYDAASDTYQPIEWDAAFARIGSAMASVPEPDMVEFYTSGLASNEAAFLFSLHGVAGRLRRLRPDHFDGTQPRHQPSAHDGHLARMRAPRRTHHRVQPLAGTGARALRRPADRQ
;
A
#
# COMPACT_ATOMS: atom_id res chain seq x y z
N MET A 1 17.09 -16.24 -22.84
CA MET A 1 15.86 -15.41 -22.82
C MET A 1 15.08 -15.66 -24.11
N ARG A 2 13.89 -16.28 -24.10
CA ARG A 2 13.00 -16.18 -25.25
C ARG A 2 12.33 -14.80 -25.12
N LEU A 3 12.75 -13.84 -25.93
CA LEU A 3 12.35 -12.43 -25.92
C LEU A 3 10.83 -12.15 -26.06
N ALA A 4 10.00 -13.19 -26.24
CA ALA A 4 8.61 -13.04 -26.66
C ALA A 4 7.57 -13.03 -25.51
N GLU A 5 7.93 -13.36 -24.27
CA GLU A 5 6.91 -13.65 -23.24
C GLU A 5 6.20 -12.40 -22.69
N ALA A 6 6.95 -11.34 -22.36
CA ALA A 6 6.38 -10.10 -21.84
C ALA A 6 5.47 -9.38 -22.87
N PRO A 7 5.86 -9.23 -24.16
CA PRO A 7 4.97 -8.67 -25.18
C PRO A 7 3.70 -9.51 -25.40
N VAL A 8 3.80 -10.84 -25.37
CA VAL A 8 2.63 -11.73 -25.51
C VAL A 8 1.67 -11.54 -24.33
N LEU A 9 2.21 -11.39 -23.11
CA LEU A 9 1.39 -11.15 -21.93
C LEU A 9 0.64 -9.81 -22.02
N LEU A 10 1.29 -8.75 -22.50
CA LEU A 10 0.65 -7.44 -22.70
C LEU A 10 -0.50 -7.48 -23.71
N LEU A 11 -0.41 -8.31 -24.76
CA LEU A 11 -1.49 -8.47 -25.73
C LEU A 11 -2.74 -9.15 -25.15
N ARG A 12 -2.58 -9.88 -24.04
CA ARG A 12 -3.66 -10.52 -23.28
C ARG A 12 -4.19 -9.66 -22.14
N THR A 13 -3.60 -8.50 -21.87
CA THR A 13 -4.07 -7.59 -20.81
C THR A 13 -5.36 -6.89 -21.21
N ASN A 14 -6.34 -6.88 -20.31
CA ASN A 14 -7.67 -6.29 -20.46
C ASN A 14 -8.40 -6.81 -21.73
N LYS A 15 -8.39 -8.12 -21.93
CA LYS A 15 -9.07 -8.81 -23.04
C LYS A 15 -10.11 -9.80 -22.51
N PRO A 16 -11.18 -10.10 -23.26
CA PRO A 16 -12.22 -11.05 -22.83
C PRO A 16 -11.70 -12.44 -22.44
N ASP A 17 -10.68 -12.94 -23.13
CA ASP A 17 -9.99 -14.22 -22.87
C ASP A 17 -8.61 -14.05 -22.21
N GLY A 18 -8.41 -12.85 -21.64
CA GLY A 18 -7.17 -12.36 -21.07
C GLY A 18 -7.19 -12.30 -19.56
N PHE A 19 -6.53 -11.28 -19.01
CA PHE A 19 -6.54 -10.97 -17.59
C PHE A 19 -6.56 -9.45 -17.39
N ASP A 20 -7.08 -9.00 -16.26
CA ASP A 20 -7.16 -7.58 -15.94
C ASP A 20 -5.80 -7.05 -15.47
N CYS A 21 -5.46 -5.85 -15.95
CA CYS A 21 -4.24 -5.17 -15.57
C CYS A 21 -4.24 -4.90 -14.05
N PRO A 22 -3.29 -5.45 -13.27
CA PRO A 22 -3.27 -5.25 -11.82
C PRO A 22 -2.95 -3.79 -11.42
N GLY A 23 -2.35 -3.01 -12.33
CA GLY A 23 -1.86 -1.66 -12.06
C GLY A 23 -2.74 -0.48 -12.48
N CYS A 24 -3.87 -0.71 -13.16
CA CYS A 24 -4.73 0.38 -13.67
C CYS A 24 -6.21 -0.05 -13.55
N ALA A 25 -7.07 0.79 -12.96
CA ALA A 25 -8.52 0.62 -13.01
C ALA A 25 -9.02 0.97 -14.42
N TRP A 26 -8.95 0.01 -15.33
CA TRP A 26 -9.43 0.17 -16.70
C TRP A 26 -10.90 -0.27 -16.77
N PRO A 27 -11.85 0.61 -17.12
CA PRO A 27 -13.23 0.20 -17.28
C PRO A 27 -13.36 -0.72 -18.49
N ASP A 28 -14.16 -1.78 -18.35
CA ASP A 28 -14.47 -2.69 -19.44
C ASP A 28 -15.10 -1.91 -20.61
N LYS A 29 -14.43 -1.94 -21.75
CA LYS A 29 -14.92 -1.26 -22.95
C LYS A 29 -15.92 -2.14 -23.67
N ALA A 30 -16.98 -1.52 -24.20
CA ALA A 30 -17.94 -2.18 -25.08
C ALA A 30 -17.32 -2.69 -26.40
N HIS A 31 -16.13 -2.23 -26.77
CA HIS A 31 -15.39 -2.62 -27.98
C HIS A 31 -13.90 -2.83 -27.66
N THR A 32 -13.32 -3.90 -28.21
CA THR A 32 -11.96 -4.33 -27.92
C THR A 32 -10.94 -3.64 -28.83
N SER A 33 -9.96 -2.97 -28.22
CA SER A 33 -8.76 -2.46 -28.93
C SER A 33 -7.64 -3.49 -28.86
N THR A 34 -6.69 -3.46 -29.81
CA THR A 34 -5.46 -4.29 -29.78
C THR A 34 -4.58 -3.94 -28.58
N PHE A 35 -4.48 -2.65 -28.24
CA PHE A 35 -3.75 -2.18 -27.06
C PHE A 35 -4.74 -1.66 -26.01
N GLN A 36 -4.80 -2.34 -24.86
CA GLN A 36 -5.69 -1.99 -23.75
C GLN A 36 -4.91 -1.85 -22.44
N PHE A 37 -3.78 -1.16 -22.46
CA PHE A 37 -3.01 -0.88 -21.26
C PHE A 37 -2.42 0.54 -21.31
N CYS A 38 -2.33 1.14 -20.13
CA CYS A 38 -1.62 2.38 -19.86
C CYS A 38 -0.09 2.10 -19.79
N GLU A 39 0.77 3.12 -19.87
CA GLU A 39 2.23 2.97 -19.66
C GLU A 39 2.54 2.27 -18.32
N ASN A 40 1.88 2.71 -17.24
CA ASN A 40 2.05 2.13 -15.91
C ASN A 40 1.59 0.67 -15.83
N GLY A 41 0.54 0.32 -16.58
CA GLY A 41 0.03 -1.04 -16.67
C GLY A 41 0.98 -1.94 -17.43
N ALA A 42 1.58 -1.42 -18.51
CA ALA A 42 2.64 -2.13 -19.22
C ALA A 42 3.82 -2.41 -18.29
N LYS A 43 4.32 -1.39 -17.58
CA LYS A 43 5.40 -1.54 -16.59
C LYS A 43 5.06 -2.59 -15.53
N ALA A 44 3.90 -2.47 -14.88
CA ALA A 44 3.48 -3.40 -13.84
C ALA A 44 3.44 -4.85 -14.34
N VAL A 45 2.80 -5.10 -15.49
CA VAL A 45 2.73 -6.44 -16.08
C VAL A 45 4.13 -6.97 -16.42
N THR A 46 5.02 -6.14 -16.95
CA THR A 46 6.38 -6.59 -17.28
C THR A 46 7.23 -6.92 -16.06
N TRP A 47 7.11 -6.15 -14.98
CA TRP A 47 7.82 -6.43 -13.72
C TRP A 47 7.28 -7.69 -13.04
N GLU A 48 5.96 -7.88 -13.04
CA GLU A 48 5.35 -9.09 -12.50
C GLU A 48 5.72 -10.35 -13.30
N ALA A 49 5.84 -10.23 -14.63
CA ALA A 49 6.17 -11.35 -15.52
C ALA A 49 7.65 -11.77 -15.49
N THR A 50 8.51 -11.08 -14.74
CA THR A 50 9.94 -11.39 -14.72
C THR A 50 10.20 -12.81 -14.22
N LYS A 51 11.12 -13.50 -14.91
CA LYS A 51 11.64 -14.82 -14.49
C LYS A 51 12.86 -14.71 -13.58
N LYS A 52 13.41 -13.50 -13.42
CA LYS A 52 14.52 -13.27 -12.50
C LYS A 52 14.07 -13.53 -11.06
N ARG A 53 14.97 -14.10 -10.27
CA ARG A 53 14.75 -14.42 -8.87
C ARG A 53 15.94 -13.90 -8.09
N VAL A 54 15.64 -13.22 -7.01
CA VAL A 54 16.62 -12.80 -6.02
C VAL A 54 16.58 -13.86 -4.92
N THR A 55 17.66 -14.64 -4.86
CA THR A 55 17.82 -15.75 -3.91
C THR A 55 18.59 -15.28 -2.67
N PRO A 56 18.62 -16.07 -1.58
CA PRO A 56 19.40 -15.70 -0.39
C PRO A 56 20.88 -15.44 -0.68
N GLU A 57 21.46 -16.12 -1.68
CA GLU A 57 22.86 -15.91 -2.07
C GLU A 57 23.12 -14.49 -2.61
N PHE A 58 22.14 -13.86 -3.26
CA PHE A 58 22.25 -12.46 -3.67
C PHE A 58 22.37 -11.55 -2.45
N PHE A 59 21.52 -11.76 -1.44
CA PHE A 59 21.53 -10.96 -0.22
C PHE A 59 22.73 -11.22 0.69
N ALA A 60 23.32 -12.41 0.61
CA ALA A 60 24.59 -12.70 1.26
C ALA A 60 25.77 -11.98 0.58
N ALA A 61 25.67 -11.68 -0.71
CA ALA A 61 26.72 -11.04 -1.51
C ALA A 61 26.66 -9.49 -1.50
N HIS A 62 25.54 -8.90 -1.09
CA HIS A 62 25.32 -7.45 -1.10
C HIS A 62 24.94 -6.91 0.27
N THR A 63 25.66 -5.90 0.74
CA THR A 63 25.30 -5.22 1.99
C THR A 63 24.08 -4.31 1.78
N VAL A 64 23.34 -4.04 2.85
CA VAL A 64 22.20 -3.12 2.79
C VAL A 64 22.69 -1.70 2.49
N THR A 65 23.86 -1.31 3.01
CA THR A 65 24.49 -0.03 2.66
C THR A 65 24.80 0.07 1.18
N GLU A 66 25.27 -1.01 0.53
CA GLU A 66 25.50 -1.03 -0.91
C GLU A 66 24.18 -0.90 -1.68
N LEU A 67 23.18 -1.72 -1.33
CA LEU A 67 21.87 -1.73 -2.01
C LEU A 67 21.15 -0.36 -1.92
N GLN A 68 21.35 0.41 -0.85
CA GLN A 68 20.82 1.77 -0.73
C GLN A 68 21.37 2.75 -1.78
N THR A 69 22.50 2.44 -2.41
CA THR A 69 23.09 3.26 -3.47
C THR A 69 22.56 2.93 -4.86
N TRP A 70 21.84 1.81 -5.00
CA TRP A 70 21.29 1.36 -6.27
C TRP A 70 20.05 2.18 -6.64
N SER A 71 19.77 2.27 -7.94
CA SER A 71 18.54 2.90 -8.40
C SER A 71 17.32 1.99 -8.17
N ASP A 72 16.14 2.58 -8.01
CA ASP A 72 14.87 1.82 -7.91
C ASP A 72 14.71 0.83 -9.07
N HIS A 73 15.12 1.23 -10.27
CA HIS A 73 15.09 0.39 -11.45
C HIS A 73 16.02 -0.83 -11.30
N ASP A 74 17.23 -0.65 -10.80
CA ASP A 74 18.20 -1.73 -10.66
C ASP A 74 17.80 -2.71 -9.56
N LEU A 75 17.23 -2.20 -8.46
CA LEU A 75 16.64 -3.01 -7.39
C LEU A 75 15.49 -3.87 -7.91
N GLU A 76 14.52 -3.28 -8.62
CA GLU A 76 13.40 -4.04 -9.20
C GLU A 76 13.88 -5.05 -10.25
N ASN A 77 14.85 -4.65 -11.08
CA ASN A 77 15.40 -5.48 -12.14
C ASN A 77 16.30 -6.63 -11.65
N ALA A 78 16.67 -6.66 -10.36
CA ALA A 78 17.33 -7.80 -9.73
C ALA A 78 16.42 -9.04 -9.73
N GLY A 79 15.10 -8.84 -9.57
CA GLY A 79 14.07 -9.87 -9.70
C GLY A 79 13.24 -10.07 -8.44
N ARG A 80 12.47 -11.18 -8.41
CA ARG A 80 11.50 -11.44 -7.34
C ARG A 80 12.16 -12.04 -6.10
N LEU A 81 11.78 -11.53 -4.92
CA LEU A 81 12.11 -12.16 -3.64
C LEU A 81 11.55 -13.58 -3.58
N THR A 82 12.35 -14.50 -3.07
CA THR A 82 12.01 -15.93 -3.03
C THR A 82 11.86 -16.48 -1.61
N HIS A 83 12.43 -15.80 -0.62
CA HIS A 83 12.47 -16.23 0.77
C HIS A 83 12.15 -15.05 1.70
N PRO A 84 11.59 -15.30 2.89
CA PRO A 84 11.56 -14.29 3.93
C PRO A 84 12.99 -14.05 4.44
N LEU A 85 13.25 -12.79 4.78
CA LEU A 85 14.58 -12.32 5.16
C LEU A 85 14.52 -11.52 6.46
N ILE A 86 15.63 -11.53 7.17
CA ILE A 86 15.89 -10.76 8.39
C ILE A 86 17.16 -9.95 8.20
N TYR A 87 17.13 -8.67 8.56
CA TYR A 87 18.34 -7.86 8.58
C TYR A 87 19.24 -8.23 9.77
N ASP A 88 20.52 -8.48 9.50
CA ASP A 88 21.57 -8.60 10.51
C ASP A 88 22.46 -7.35 10.47
N ALA A 89 22.44 -6.60 11.56
CA ALA A 89 23.21 -5.36 11.71
C ALA A 89 24.72 -5.62 11.87
N ALA A 90 25.14 -6.79 12.32
CA ALA A 90 26.56 -7.10 12.50
C ALA A 90 27.27 -7.31 11.16
N SER A 91 26.59 -7.98 10.21
CA SER A 91 27.10 -8.21 8.85
C SER A 91 26.63 -7.17 7.83
N ASP A 92 25.69 -6.30 8.20
CA ASP A 92 24.99 -5.38 7.30
C ASP A 92 24.34 -6.07 6.09
N THR A 93 23.79 -7.27 6.29
CA THR A 93 23.18 -8.06 5.20
C THR A 93 21.83 -8.64 5.60
N TYR A 94 21.03 -8.99 4.59
CA TYR A 94 19.81 -9.77 4.81
C TYR A 94 20.14 -11.26 4.85
N GLN A 95 19.65 -11.94 5.89
CA GLN A 95 19.80 -13.38 6.08
C GLN A 95 18.44 -14.07 5.89
N PRO A 96 18.40 -15.31 5.38
CA PRO A 96 17.16 -16.07 5.31
C PRO A 96 16.62 -16.40 6.70
N ILE A 97 15.30 -16.38 6.83
CA ILE A 97 14.56 -16.83 8.01
C ILE A 97 13.43 -17.75 7.56
N GLU A 98 13.04 -18.72 8.40
CA GLU A 98 11.89 -19.56 8.12
C GLU A 98 10.56 -18.78 8.27
N TRP A 99 9.55 -19.15 7.49
CA TRP A 99 8.24 -18.50 7.52
C TRP A 99 7.61 -18.48 8.93
N ASP A 100 7.63 -19.61 9.64
CA ASP A 100 7.07 -19.70 10.99
C ASP A 100 7.79 -18.77 11.97
N ALA A 101 9.12 -18.67 11.87
CA ALA A 101 9.92 -17.78 12.69
C ALA A 101 9.67 -16.29 12.34
N ALA A 102 9.50 -15.97 11.06
CA ALA A 102 9.14 -14.63 10.62
C ALA A 102 7.76 -14.22 11.17
N PHE A 103 6.74 -15.07 11.04
CA PHE A 103 5.41 -14.81 11.57
C PHE A 103 5.39 -14.70 13.09
N ALA A 104 6.08 -15.60 13.80
CA ALA A 104 6.18 -15.54 15.26
C ALA A 104 6.83 -14.24 15.72
N ARG A 105 7.89 -13.79 15.03
CA ARG A 105 8.57 -12.53 15.34
C ARG A 105 7.67 -11.32 15.09
N ILE A 106 7.00 -11.26 13.95
CA ILE A 106 6.03 -10.19 13.64
C ILE A 106 4.93 -10.16 14.70
N GLY A 107 4.33 -11.32 15.01
CA GLY A 107 3.28 -11.44 16.03
C GLY A 107 3.75 -11.00 17.42
N SER A 108 4.95 -11.39 17.83
CA SER A 108 5.54 -10.95 19.10
C SER A 108 5.78 -9.44 19.14
N ALA A 109 6.31 -8.86 18.06
CA ALA A 109 6.55 -7.42 17.97
C ALA A 109 5.22 -6.66 18.07
N MET A 110 4.20 -7.09 17.33
CA MET A 110 2.87 -6.48 17.35
C MET A 110 2.19 -6.60 18.71
N ALA A 111 2.31 -7.75 19.39
CA ALA A 111 1.75 -7.95 20.73
C ALA A 111 2.46 -7.12 21.81
N SER A 112 3.72 -6.72 21.59
CA SER A 112 4.48 -5.90 22.53
C SER A 112 4.12 -4.41 22.47
N VAL A 113 3.38 -3.97 21.45
CA VAL A 113 3.02 -2.56 21.31
C VAL A 113 1.97 -2.19 22.37
N PRO A 114 2.22 -1.20 23.23
CA PRO A 114 1.33 -0.88 24.35
C PRO A 114 -0.04 -0.34 23.93
N GLU A 115 -0.07 0.42 22.82
CA GLU A 115 -1.24 1.16 22.38
C GLU A 115 -1.51 0.95 20.88
N PRO A 116 -2.76 0.66 20.46
CA PRO A 116 -3.05 0.34 19.06
C PRO A 116 -2.75 1.47 18.05
N ASP A 117 -2.73 2.72 18.49
CA ASP A 117 -2.41 3.91 17.70
C ASP A 117 -0.90 4.10 17.46
N MET A 118 -0.06 3.26 18.06
CA MET A 118 1.38 3.20 17.81
C MET A 118 1.76 2.28 16.64
N VAL A 119 0.76 1.65 15.99
CA VAL A 119 0.97 0.80 14.80
C VAL A 119 0.34 1.45 13.58
N GLU A 120 1.17 1.66 12.55
CA GLU A 120 0.72 2.13 11.24
C GLU A 120 0.90 1.02 10.20
N PHE A 121 -0.13 0.80 9.38
CA PHE A 121 -0.06 -0.08 8.21
C PHE A 121 -0.05 0.78 6.96
N TYR A 122 1.08 0.82 6.27
CA TYR A 122 1.22 1.47 4.98
C TYR A 122 1.07 0.43 3.86
N THR A 123 0.00 0.54 3.08
CA THR A 123 -0.30 -0.37 1.95
C THR A 123 -0.40 0.41 0.65
N SER A 124 -0.14 -0.24 -0.48
CA SER A 124 -0.34 0.36 -1.80
C SER A 124 -1.74 0.05 -2.37
N GLY A 125 -2.17 0.84 -3.35
CA GLY A 125 -3.40 0.56 -4.12
C GLY A 125 -3.33 -0.70 -5.01
N LEU A 126 -2.20 -1.41 -5.00
CA LEU A 126 -2.05 -2.72 -5.68
C LEU A 126 -2.39 -3.90 -4.76
N ALA A 127 -2.54 -3.66 -3.45
CA ALA A 127 -3.01 -4.69 -2.53
C ALA A 127 -4.42 -5.13 -2.95
N SER A 128 -4.70 -6.44 -2.89
CA SER A 128 -6.04 -6.94 -3.17
C SER A 128 -7.04 -6.37 -2.16
N ASN A 129 -8.32 -6.27 -2.56
CA ASN A 129 -9.37 -5.78 -1.67
C ASN A 129 -9.47 -6.62 -0.38
N GLU A 130 -9.22 -7.93 -0.49
CA GLU A 130 -9.21 -8.87 0.63
C GLU A 130 -8.04 -8.58 1.57
N ALA A 131 -6.82 -8.39 1.04
CA ALA A 131 -5.66 -8.04 1.85
C ALA A 131 -5.85 -6.68 2.54
N ALA A 132 -6.31 -5.67 1.80
CA ALA A 132 -6.60 -4.34 2.33
C ALA A 132 -7.69 -4.38 3.42
N PHE A 133 -8.72 -5.22 3.23
CA PHE A 133 -9.75 -5.45 4.24
C PHE A 133 -9.17 -6.06 5.52
N LEU A 134 -8.29 -7.05 5.41
CA LEU A 134 -7.63 -7.67 6.57
C LEU A 134 -6.75 -6.68 7.35
N PHE A 135 -5.95 -5.86 6.65
CA PHE A 135 -5.17 -4.79 7.29
C PHE A 135 -6.07 -3.76 7.99
N SER A 136 -7.17 -3.37 7.34
CA SER A 136 -8.16 -2.45 7.91
C SER A 136 -8.82 -3.03 9.16
N LEU A 137 -9.25 -4.30 9.12
CA LEU A 137 -9.83 -4.99 10.26
C LEU A 137 -8.83 -5.09 11.41
N HIS A 138 -7.56 -5.38 11.14
CA HIS A 138 -6.53 -5.45 12.16
C HIS A 138 -6.33 -4.09 12.87
N GLY A 139 -6.26 -2.99 12.10
CA GLY A 139 -6.16 -1.64 12.65
C GLY A 139 -7.38 -1.18 13.45
N VAL A 140 -8.58 -1.66 13.10
CA VAL A 140 -9.83 -1.37 13.84
C VAL A 140 -10.01 -2.27 15.06
N ALA A 141 -9.68 -3.56 14.97
CA ALA A 141 -9.82 -4.53 16.05
C ALA A 141 -8.94 -4.20 17.27
N GLY A 142 -7.74 -3.65 17.05
CA GLY A 142 -6.91 -3.10 18.11
C GLY A 142 -7.64 -2.01 18.91
N ARG A 143 -8.39 -1.13 18.24
CA ARG A 143 -9.23 -0.09 18.89
C ARG A 143 -10.45 -0.67 19.60
N LEU A 144 -11.13 -1.67 19.01
CA LEU A 144 -12.34 -2.25 19.60
C LEU A 144 -12.06 -3.05 20.89
N ARG A 145 -10.87 -3.64 21.06
CA ARG A 145 -10.49 -4.33 22.32
C ARG A 145 -10.50 -3.40 23.54
N ARG A 146 -10.30 -2.09 23.37
CA ARG A 146 -10.45 -1.08 24.45
C ARG A 146 -11.88 -0.66 24.73
N LEU A 147 -12.80 -0.88 23.78
CA LEU A 147 -14.21 -0.50 23.94
C LEU A 147 -15.05 -1.60 24.60
N ARG A 148 -14.44 -2.72 25.04
CA ARG A 148 -15.07 -3.56 26.06
C ARG A 148 -14.99 -2.81 27.39
N PRO A 149 -16.11 -2.37 27.97
CA PRO A 149 -16.09 -1.91 29.35
C PRO A 149 -15.87 -3.15 30.22
N ASP A 150 -14.81 -3.15 31.04
CA ASP A 150 -14.62 -4.12 32.12
C ASP A 150 -15.64 -3.94 33.27
N HIS A 151 -16.79 -3.33 33.02
CA HIS A 151 -17.86 -3.14 34.00
C HIS A 151 -19.21 -3.27 33.31
N PHE A 152 -19.76 -4.49 33.36
CA PHE A 152 -21.21 -4.68 33.36
C PHE A 152 -21.61 -5.09 34.78
N ASP A 153 -21.48 -4.18 35.74
CA ASP A 153 -22.23 -4.27 36.99
C ASP A 153 -23.67 -3.85 36.66
N GLY A 154 -24.60 -4.80 36.78
CA GLY A 154 -26.01 -4.67 36.42
C GLY A 154 -26.84 -3.71 37.28
N THR A 155 -26.26 -2.60 37.74
CA THR A 155 -26.93 -1.60 38.58
C THR A 155 -26.94 -0.22 37.91
N GLN A 156 -27.72 -0.07 36.84
CA GLN A 156 -28.15 1.28 36.41
C GLN A 156 -29.47 1.66 37.10
N PRO A 157 -29.55 2.79 37.82
CA PRO A 157 -30.82 3.31 38.32
C PRO A 157 -31.64 3.88 37.15
N ARG A 158 -32.91 3.48 37.06
CA ARG A 158 -33.85 4.00 36.06
C ARG A 158 -34.16 5.45 36.36
N HIS A 159 -33.64 6.39 35.56
CA HIS A 159 -34.18 7.75 35.52
C HIS A 159 -35.40 7.78 34.60
N GLN A 160 -36.57 8.02 35.18
CA GLN A 160 -37.78 8.41 34.45
C GLN A 160 -37.63 9.86 33.94
N PRO A 161 -38.03 10.17 32.70
CA PRO A 161 -38.00 11.55 32.21
C PRO A 161 -39.19 12.34 32.76
N SER A 162 -38.94 13.48 33.40
CA SER A 162 -39.97 14.42 33.81
C SER A 162 -40.37 15.35 32.65
N ALA A 163 -41.68 15.56 32.52
CA ALA A 163 -42.34 16.30 31.47
C ALA A 163 -42.20 17.82 31.61
N HIS A 164 -41.02 18.39 31.41
CA HIS A 164 -40.85 19.82 31.16
C HIS A 164 -39.53 20.02 30.42
N ASP A 165 -39.60 20.23 29.11
CA ASP A 165 -38.69 21.09 28.34
C ASP A 165 -39.08 21.05 26.86
N GLY A 166 -40.23 21.65 26.57
CA GLY A 166 -40.61 22.02 25.21
C GLY A 166 -40.08 23.41 24.90
N HIS A 167 -38.97 23.50 24.16
CA HIS A 167 -38.70 24.68 23.34
C HIS A 167 -37.99 24.31 22.03
N LEU A 168 -38.74 24.46 20.93
CA LEU A 168 -38.28 24.40 19.56
C LEU A 168 -37.23 25.48 19.28
N ALA A 169 -36.02 25.08 18.91
CA ALA A 169 -35.08 25.90 18.15
C ALA A 169 -34.75 25.21 16.82
N ARG A 170 -35.38 25.68 15.74
CA ARG A 170 -34.98 25.34 14.36
C ARG A 170 -33.59 25.91 14.09
N MET A 171 -32.55 25.09 14.15
CA MET A 171 -31.23 25.47 13.61
C MET A 171 -31.19 25.20 12.10
N ARG A 172 -31.03 26.27 11.32
CA ARG A 172 -30.71 26.23 9.89
C ARG A 172 -29.34 25.60 9.67
N ALA A 173 -29.24 24.70 8.70
CA ALA A 173 -27.96 24.16 8.23
C ALA A 173 -27.06 25.28 7.65
N PRO A 174 -25.78 25.38 8.04
CA PRO A 174 -24.85 26.30 7.39
C PRO A 174 -24.51 25.79 5.98
N ARG A 175 -24.60 26.69 4.98
CA ARG A 175 -24.15 26.44 3.60
C ARG A 175 -22.66 26.09 3.61
N ARG A 176 -22.30 24.89 3.15
CA ARG A 176 -20.90 24.51 2.91
C ARG A 176 -20.33 25.37 1.78
N THR A 177 -19.40 26.25 2.11
CA THR A 177 -18.48 26.85 1.13
C THR A 177 -17.48 25.76 0.69
N HIS A 178 -17.39 25.53 -0.60
CA HIS A 178 -16.36 24.66 -1.18
C HIS A 178 -14.99 25.33 -1.06
N HIS A 179 -14.21 24.95 -0.04
CA HIS A 179 -12.77 25.20 -0.06
C HIS A 179 -12.09 24.10 -0.87
N ARG A 180 -11.66 24.49 -2.07
CA ARG A 180 -10.84 23.70 -2.99
C ARG A 180 -9.45 23.54 -2.38
N VAL A 181 -9.14 22.35 -1.86
CA VAL A 181 -7.77 22.00 -1.46
C VAL A 181 -6.96 21.78 -2.74
N GLN A 182 -6.03 22.69 -3.03
CA GLN A 182 -5.02 22.51 -4.07
C GLN A 182 -3.95 21.53 -3.55
N PRO A 183 -3.51 20.54 -4.34
CA PRO A 183 -2.33 19.76 -3.99
C PRO A 183 -1.08 20.63 -4.14
N LEU A 184 -0.27 20.68 -3.08
CA LEU A 184 1.07 21.28 -3.09
C LEU A 184 1.98 20.44 -3.99
N ALA A 185 2.26 20.94 -5.18
CA ALA A 185 3.40 20.51 -5.99
C ALA A 185 4.64 21.31 -5.56
N GLY A 186 5.69 20.61 -5.16
CA GLY A 186 7.02 21.17 -4.96
C GLY A 186 7.98 20.06 -4.51
N THR A 187 9.23 19.99 -4.95
CA THR A 187 9.99 20.76 -5.95
C THR A 187 11.31 20.01 -6.10
N GLY A 188 11.84 19.86 -7.33
CA GLY A 188 13.14 19.21 -7.50
C GLY A 188 13.68 19.17 -8.92
N ALA A 189 13.40 20.17 -9.76
CA ALA A 189 14.09 20.31 -11.06
C ALA A 189 14.69 21.72 -11.17
N ARG A 190 16.02 21.77 -11.08
CA ARG A 190 16.85 22.96 -11.17
C ARG A 190 16.93 23.40 -12.65
N ALA A 191 16.13 24.38 -13.05
CA ALA A 191 16.16 24.95 -14.38
C ALA A 191 17.30 25.98 -14.51
N LEU A 192 18.29 25.66 -15.34
CA LEU A 192 19.26 26.60 -15.90
C LEU A 192 18.51 27.68 -16.69
N ARG A 193 18.62 28.95 -16.27
CA ARG A 193 18.13 30.10 -17.04
C ARG A 193 19.10 30.37 -18.20
N ARG A 194 18.62 30.26 -19.44
CA ARG A 194 19.17 31.01 -20.58
C ARG A 194 18.36 32.30 -20.75
N PRO A 195 18.99 33.48 -20.90
CA PRO A 195 18.28 34.69 -21.30
C PRO A 195 17.99 34.68 -22.81
N ALA A 196 16.78 35.11 -23.18
CA ALA A 196 16.32 35.28 -24.54
C ALA A 196 16.88 36.57 -25.17
N ASP A 197 17.36 36.41 -26.40
CA ASP A 197 17.40 37.29 -27.57
C ASP A 197 17.59 38.81 -27.42
N ARG A 198 18.65 39.29 -28.09
CA ARG A 198 18.69 40.61 -28.75
C ARG A 198 19.05 40.41 -30.23
N GLN A 199 18.17 41.00 -31.06
CA GLN A 199 18.24 41.25 -32.51
C GLN A 199 17.86 40.09 -33.43
#